data_AF-A0A921HHE5-F1
#
_entry.id   AF-A0A921HHE5-F1
#
_cell.length_a   1.000
_cell.length_b   1.000
_cell.length_c   1.000
_cell.angle_alpha   90.00
_cell.angle_beta   90.00
_cell.angle_gamma   90.00
#
_symmetry.space_group_name_H-M   'P 1'
#
loop_
_entity.id
_entity.type
_entity.pdbx_description
1 polymer ?
#
loop_
_entity_poly.entity_id
_entity_poly.type
_entity_poly.pdbx_seq_one_letter_code
_entity_poly.pdbx_strand_id
1 'polypeptide(L)'
;MVGGLCDGFSQQQTNGVNYQLGPIPSEHKPLAENSVPMGNIQTFEEVKLDLPITSGPYEPTWKSIEANYPGTPEWLRDSKFGIWIHFGPQSAGESGDWYARKMYVEGTPAYENHLKNYGHPSEVGYKEVLRDWNPKKFNPQALVDIYKDAGARFLIIQGVHHDQFDMWNSKYQPWNSTRLGPKRDLIGEWEKAARKAGIRFGLTFHHEYSWWWWQTAFQSDTKGDKKGVPYDGNLTLADGKGKWWEGLDPKYLYGINLREYETVAEAANSRWSPPQAGIFSDHLEYAEWYAKWWALRMMDAVDKYNPDFIYTDGTDQQPFSGSGTGTGYKCDAMQRVIADFYNKTLDRRGKVDVFSIVKFRKQTNGTVNTCETGIPENIKTDQAWIAETPVGDWFYGPNFVYSSDAVIRYLLEIVARDGAVGVSIPLRPDGSLDECW
;
A
#
# COMPACT_ATOMS: atom_id res chain seq x y z
N MET A 1 -38.00 14.59 -22.87
CA MET A 1 -36.74 15.36 -22.82
C MET A 1 -36.21 15.28 -21.40
N VAL A 2 -35.29 14.38 -21.12
CA VAL A 2 -34.55 14.32 -19.86
C VAL A 2 -33.09 14.25 -20.27
N GLY A 3 -32.38 15.36 -20.08
CA GLY A 3 -30.98 15.51 -20.46
C GLY A 3 -30.09 14.75 -19.49
N GLY A 4 -29.37 13.75 -19.99
CA GLY A 4 -28.20 13.20 -19.32
C GLY A 4 -27.02 14.13 -19.58
N LEU A 5 -26.51 14.76 -18.51
CA LEU A 5 -25.19 15.39 -18.53
C LEU A 5 -24.16 14.27 -18.41
N CYS A 6 -23.73 13.75 -19.56
CA CYS A 6 -22.46 13.05 -19.66
C CYS A 6 -21.38 14.12 -19.73
N ASP A 7 -20.84 14.51 -18.57
CA ASP A 7 -19.63 15.33 -18.54
C ASP A 7 -18.46 14.50 -19.10
N GLY A 8 -17.97 14.94 -20.26
CA GLY A 8 -16.86 14.31 -20.95
C GLY A 8 -15.56 14.51 -20.17
N PHE A 9 -14.98 13.41 -19.70
CA PHE A 9 -13.60 13.39 -19.23
C PHE A 9 -12.67 13.57 -20.44
N SER A 10 -12.28 14.81 -20.78
CA SER A 10 -11.18 15.04 -21.71
C SER A 10 -9.86 14.70 -21.04
N GLN A 11 -9.11 13.73 -21.57
CA GLN A 11 -7.72 13.49 -21.18
C GLN A 11 -6.84 14.66 -21.63
N GLN A 12 -6.71 15.71 -20.81
CA GLN A 12 -5.58 16.62 -20.91
C GLN A 12 -4.32 15.89 -20.44
N GLN A 13 -3.29 15.89 -21.27
CA GLN A 13 -1.98 15.34 -20.97
C GLN A 13 -1.36 16.19 -19.85
N THR A 14 -1.35 15.67 -18.62
CA THR A 14 -0.87 16.45 -17.47
C THR A 14 0.65 16.42 -17.38
N ASN A 15 1.23 17.57 -17.05
CA ASN A 15 2.63 17.70 -16.64
C ASN A 15 2.83 16.93 -15.32
N GLY A 16 3.12 15.63 -15.41
CA GLY A 16 3.47 14.80 -14.25
C GLY A 16 4.73 15.30 -13.57
N VAL A 17 4.99 14.84 -12.34
CA VAL A 17 6.19 15.23 -11.59
C VAL A 17 7.43 14.73 -12.35
N ASN A 18 8.13 15.65 -13.04
CA ASN A 18 9.35 15.32 -13.78
C ASN A 18 10.55 15.34 -12.84
N TYR A 19 10.64 14.33 -11.99
CA TYR A 19 11.77 14.12 -11.09
C TYR A 19 12.49 12.82 -11.46
N GLN A 20 13.82 12.91 -11.61
CA GLN A 20 14.68 11.76 -11.81
C GLN A 20 15.28 11.36 -10.47
N LEU A 21 14.80 10.24 -9.92
CA LEU A 21 15.37 9.67 -8.70
C LEU A 21 16.74 9.06 -9.02
N GLY A 22 17.74 9.38 -8.20
CA GLY A 22 19.06 8.75 -8.28
C GLY A 22 19.02 7.25 -7.96
N PRO A 23 20.14 6.54 -8.15
CA PRO A 23 20.25 5.14 -7.71
C PRO A 23 20.12 5.04 -6.18
N ILE A 24 19.87 3.83 -5.68
CA ILE A 24 19.91 3.54 -4.24
C ILE A 24 21.30 3.95 -3.70
N PRO A 25 21.38 4.78 -2.63
CA PRO A 25 22.64 5.16 -2.02
C PRO A 25 23.44 3.95 -1.53
N SER A 26 24.77 4.07 -1.53
CA SER A 26 25.63 3.02 -0.99
C SER A 26 25.55 2.97 0.52
N GLU A 27 25.35 1.78 1.06
CA GLU A 27 25.37 1.51 2.50
C GLU A 27 26.73 0.99 2.99
N HIS A 28 27.00 1.14 4.29
CA HIS A 28 28.12 0.44 4.94
C HIS A 28 27.82 -1.06 5.02
N LYS A 29 28.86 -1.85 5.33
CA LYS A 29 28.67 -3.28 5.60
C LYS A 29 27.78 -3.44 6.84
N PRO A 30 26.77 -4.33 6.83
CA PRO A 30 25.88 -4.52 7.97
C PRO A 30 26.64 -4.75 9.27
N LEU A 31 26.26 -4.01 10.32
CA LEU A 31 26.77 -4.23 11.68
C LEU A 31 26.02 -5.39 12.35
N ALA A 32 26.46 -5.76 13.56
CA ALA A 32 25.82 -6.82 14.33
C ALA A 32 24.37 -6.45 14.66
N GLU A 33 23.48 -7.45 14.75
CA GLU A 33 22.07 -7.19 15.08
C GLU A 33 21.93 -6.48 16.42
N ASN A 34 21.04 -5.49 16.48
CA ASN A 34 20.79 -4.66 17.67
C ASN A 34 22.05 -3.98 18.26
N SER A 35 23.07 -3.69 17.44
CA SER A 35 24.28 -2.99 17.89
C SER A 35 24.21 -1.47 17.77
N VAL A 36 23.22 -0.96 17.02
CA VAL A 36 23.04 0.47 16.77
C VAL A 36 21.78 0.96 17.46
N PRO A 37 21.85 1.93 18.38
CA PRO A 37 20.66 2.52 18.98
C PRO A 37 19.89 3.34 17.94
N MET A 38 18.59 3.46 18.13
CA MET A 38 17.76 4.34 17.30
C MET A 38 18.09 5.81 17.58
N GLY A 39 18.17 6.63 16.53
CA GLY A 39 18.30 8.08 16.66
C GLY A 39 17.08 8.73 17.30
N ASN A 40 17.30 9.83 18.02
CA ASN A 40 16.25 10.51 18.79
C ASN A 40 15.31 11.33 17.89
N ILE A 41 14.03 10.96 17.88
CA ILE A 41 13.00 11.61 17.05
C ILE A 41 12.63 13.02 17.51
N GLN A 42 12.81 13.34 18.79
CA GLN A 42 12.50 14.66 19.35
C GLN A 42 13.53 15.71 18.93
N THR A 43 14.79 15.31 18.75
CA THR A 43 15.89 16.23 18.34
C THR A 43 16.16 16.25 16.85
N PHE A 44 15.75 15.21 16.11
CA PHE A 44 15.86 15.20 14.66
C PHE A 44 14.86 16.19 14.05
N GLU A 45 15.26 17.07 13.14
CA GLU A 45 14.33 18.01 12.50
C GLU A 45 13.54 17.32 11.38
N GLU A 46 12.29 17.72 11.14
CA GLU A 46 11.54 17.19 9.99
C GLU A 46 12.17 17.68 8.69
N VAL A 47 12.68 16.76 7.89
CA VAL A 47 13.33 17.07 6.61
C VAL A 47 12.28 17.50 5.59
N LYS A 48 12.57 18.60 4.90
CA LYS A 48 11.78 19.07 3.76
C LYS A 48 12.40 18.51 2.48
N LEU A 49 11.74 17.53 1.88
CA LEU A 49 12.24 16.90 0.66
C LEU A 49 12.32 17.90 -0.49
N ASP A 50 13.20 17.67 -1.46
CA ASP A 50 13.33 18.49 -2.67
C ASP A 50 12.47 17.94 -3.83
N LEU A 51 11.28 17.40 -3.52
CA LEU A 51 10.35 16.89 -4.52
C LEU A 51 9.41 17.99 -5.03
N PRO A 52 9.36 18.26 -6.35
CA PRO A 52 8.43 19.23 -6.89
C PRO A 52 7.00 18.71 -6.79
N ILE A 53 6.06 19.64 -6.59
CA ILE A 53 4.62 19.39 -6.63
C ILE A 53 3.98 20.27 -7.70
N THR A 54 2.81 19.86 -8.18
CA THR A 54 1.98 20.68 -9.08
C THR A 54 1.69 22.02 -8.43
N SER A 55 1.85 23.12 -9.18
CA SER A 55 1.57 24.47 -8.67
C SER A 55 0.09 24.64 -8.32
N GLY A 56 -0.18 25.31 -7.20
CA GLY A 56 -1.54 25.60 -6.74
C GLY A 56 -1.55 26.09 -5.30
N PRO A 57 -2.73 26.27 -4.69
CA PRO A 57 -2.86 26.85 -3.36
C PRO A 57 -2.42 25.90 -2.22
N TYR A 58 -2.29 24.61 -2.49
CA TYR A 58 -1.88 23.62 -1.49
C TYR A 58 -0.34 23.55 -1.45
N GLU A 59 0.25 24.07 -0.38
CA GLU A 59 1.69 23.93 -0.09
C GLU A 59 1.95 22.62 0.69
N PRO A 60 3.16 22.04 0.66
CA PRO A 60 3.46 20.75 1.29
C PRO A 60 3.63 20.87 2.82
N THR A 61 2.63 21.44 3.48
CA THR A 61 2.53 21.54 4.93
C THR A 61 1.09 21.24 5.34
N TRP A 62 0.90 20.60 6.50
CA TRP A 62 -0.44 20.37 7.04
C TRP A 62 -1.22 21.67 7.15
N LYS A 63 -0.62 22.73 7.71
CA LYS A 63 -1.28 24.03 7.83
C LYS A 63 -1.86 24.55 6.51
N SER A 64 -1.14 24.43 5.40
CA SER A 64 -1.65 24.87 4.10
C SER A 64 -2.72 23.94 3.55
N ILE A 65 -2.51 22.62 3.65
CA ILE A 65 -3.51 21.63 3.21
C ILE A 65 -4.84 21.84 3.94
N GLU A 66 -4.78 21.98 5.26
CA GLU A 66 -5.94 22.10 6.12
C GLU A 66 -6.66 23.45 5.94
N ALA A 67 -5.93 24.52 5.62
CA ALA A 67 -6.52 25.83 5.35
C ALA A 67 -7.21 25.92 3.99
N ASN A 68 -6.74 25.17 2.99
CA ASN A 68 -7.23 25.26 1.61
C ASN A 68 -8.24 24.17 1.23
N TYR A 69 -8.31 23.07 1.99
CA TYR A 69 -9.22 21.97 1.68
C TYR A 69 -10.69 22.38 1.88
N PRO A 70 -11.56 22.26 0.85
CA PRO A 70 -12.95 22.72 0.92
C PRO A 70 -13.86 21.85 1.81
N GLY A 71 -13.32 20.76 2.37
CA GLY A 71 -14.07 19.75 3.10
C GLY A 71 -14.28 18.48 2.28
N THR A 72 -14.71 17.41 2.96
CA THR A 72 -14.92 16.12 2.31
C THR A 72 -16.03 16.21 1.25
N PRO A 73 -15.83 15.65 0.04
CA PRO A 73 -16.83 15.65 -1.01
C PRO A 73 -18.15 14.99 -0.57
N GLU A 74 -19.27 15.59 -0.94
CA GLU A 74 -20.63 15.10 -0.63
C GLU A 74 -20.83 13.65 -1.10
N TRP A 75 -20.24 13.28 -2.24
CA TRP A 75 -20.39 11.94 -2.81
C TRP A 75 -19.93 10.84 -1.86
N LEU A 76 -18.95 11.07 -0.97
CA LEU A 76 -18.54 10.06 0.00
C LEU A 76 -19.66 9.78 1.00
N ARG A 77 -20.30 10.85 1.50
CA ARG A 77 -21.44 10.73 2.41
C ARG A 77 -22.61 10.01 1.76
N ASP A 78 -22.85 10.23 0.48
CA ASP A 78 -23.92 9.54 -0.27
C ASP A 78 -23.60 8.09 -0.60
N SER A 79 -22.31 7.76 -0.71
CA SER A 79 -21.88 6.45 -1.20
C SER A 79 -22.15 5.32 -0.21
N LYS A 80 -21.86 5.54 1.08
CA LYS A 80 -22.03 4.63 2.24
C LYS A 80 -21.37 3.25 2.16
N PHE A 81 -21.27 2.62 1.00
CA PHE A 81 -20.74 1.28 0.80
C PHE A 81 -19.78 1.21 -0.39
N GLY A 82 -18.65 0.55 -0.18
CA GLY A 82 -17.66 0.26 -1.20
C GLY A 82 -16.95 -1.08 -0.96
N ILE A 83 -16.20 -1.50 -1.97
CA ILE A 83 -15.43 -2.75 -1.94
C ILE A 83 -13.94 -2.43 -1.90
N TRP A 84 -13.22 -3.07 -0.99
CA TRP A 84 -11.76 -3.07 -0.97
C TRP A 84 -11.21 -4.33 -1.62
N ILE A 85 -10.20 -4.17 -2.47
CA ILE A 85 -9.46 -5.28 -3.06
C ILE A 85 -8.00 -5.27 -2.60
N HIS A 86 -7.64 -6.23 -1.74
CA HIS A 86 -6.27 -6.65 -1.50
C HIS A 86 -5.97 -7.86 -2.40
N PHE A 87 -5.26 -7.59 -3.49
CA PHE A 87 -4.97 -8.62 -4.49
C PHE A 87 -3.62 -8.38 -5.16
N GLY A 88 -2.89 -9.46 -5.37
CA GLY A 88 -1.50 -9.45 -5.82
C GLY A 88 -0.84 -10.79 -5.55
N PRO A 89 0.46 -10.93 -5.82
CA PRO A 89 1.20 -12.19 -5.69
C PRO A 89 1.15 -12.82 -4.29
N GLN A 90 0.90 -12.04 -3.23
CA GLN A 90 0.66 -12.59 -1.90
C GLN A 90 -0.50 -13.59 -1.84
N SER A 91 -1.52 -13.43 -2.70
CA SER A 91 -2.63 -14.39 -2.81
C SER A 91 -2.15 -15.80 -3.16
N ALA A 92 -1.03 -15.94 -3.88
CA ALA A 92 -0.45 -17.21 -4.29
C ALA A 92 0.00 -18.10 -3.11
N GLY A 93 0.15 -17.51 -1.93
CA GLY A 93 0.44 -18.24 -0.71
C GLY A 93 -0.76 -18.91 -0.07
N GLU A 94 -1.99 -18.51 -0.43
CA GLU A 94 -3.24 -18.97 0.20
C GLU A 94 -3.15 -18.97 1.74
N SER A 95 -2.54 -17.91 2.31
CA SER A 95 -2.13 -17.87 3.71
C SER A 95 -2.69 -16.67 4.47
N GLY A 96 -3.72 -16.01 3.92
CA GLY A 96 -4.22 -14.76 4.45
C GLY A 96 -3.20 -13.63 4.28
N ASP A 97 -3.32 -12.60 5.09
CA ASP A 97 -2.47 -11.42 4.95
C ASP A 97 -1.00 -11.68 5.35
N TRP A 98 -0.09 -10.95 4.71
CA TRP A 98 1.37 -10.95 4.92
C TRP A 98 2.10 -12.25 4.58
N TYR A 99 1.62 -13.00 3.59
CA TYR A 99 2.32 -14.18 3.08
C TYR A 99 3.78 -13.87 2.71
N ALA A 100 4.07 -12.76 2.00
CA ALA A 100 5.43 -12.48 1.50
C ALA A 100 6.47 -12.35 2.63
N ARG A 101 6.07 -11.78 3.77
CA ARG A 101 6.92 -11.68 4.97
C ARG A 101 6.99 -12.99 5.71
N LYS A 102 5.84 -13.62 5.95
CA LYS A 102 5.71 -14.81 6.81
C LYS A 102 6.32 -16.06 6.17
N MET A 103 6.40 -16.13 4.83
CA MET A 103 7.09 -17.23 4.14
C MET A 103 8.60 -17.32 4.45
N TYR A 104 9.19 -16.27 5.03
CA TYR A 104 10.59 -16.27 5.50
C TYR A 104 10.72 -16.53 7.01
N VAL A 105 9.62 -16.89 7.71
CA VAL A 105 9.62 -17.14 9.15
C VAL A 105 9.29 -18.61 9.42
N GLU A 106 10.32 -19.37 9.83
CA GLU A 106 10.28 -20.82 10.10
C GLU A 106 9.09 -21.20 11.01
N GLY A 107 8.30 -22.18 10.58
CA GLY A 107 7.17 -22.72 11.35
C GLY A 107 5.86 -21.93 11.29
N THR A 108 5.80 -20.82 10.54
CA THR A 108 4.50 -20.15 10.29
C THR A 108 3.68 -20.90 9.23
N PRO A 109 2.34 -20.77 9.22
CA PRO A 109 1.51 -21.38 8.17
C PRO A 109 1.93 -20.97 6.75
N ALA A 110 2.35 -19.72 6.55
CA ALA A 110 2.85 -19.23 5.27
C ALA A 110 4.15 -19.91 4.83
N TYR A 111 5.08 -20.13 5.76
CA TYR A 111 6.32 -20.87 5.51
C TYR A 111 6.03 -22.33 5.13
N GLU A 112 5.16 -23.01 5.88
CA GLU A 112 4.78 -24.41 5.58
C GLU A 112 4.06 -24.54 4.23
N ASN A 113 3.14 -23.62 3.93
CA ASN A 113 2.49 -23.56 2.63
C ASN A 113 3.50 -23.28 1.51
N HIS A 114 4.50 -22.43 1.76
CA HIS A 114 5.55 -22.14 0.79
C HIS A 114 6.41 -23.37 0.50
N LEU A 115 6.86 -24.07 1.54
CA LEU A 115 7.61 -25.32 1.41
C LEU A 115 6.86 -26.36 0.58
N LYS A 116 5.56 -26.53 0.88
CA LYS A 116 4.71 -27.52 0.20
C LYS A 116 4.51 -27.19 -1.29
N ASN A 117 4.30 -25.92 -1.62
CA ASN A 117 3.85 -25.52 -2.94
C ASN A 117 4.99 -25.10 -3.88
N TYR A 118 6.10 -24.60 -3.33
CA TYR A 118 7.18 -23.97 -4.09
C TYR A 118 8.57 -24.54 -3.76
N GLY A 119 8.80 -24.93 -2.51
CA GLY A 119 10.10 -25.40 -2.01
C GLY A 119 10.69 -24.47 -0.97
N HIS A 120 11.98 -24.60 -0.68
CA HIS A 120 12.62 -23.85 0.40
C HIS A 120 12.79 -22.35 0.07
N PRO A 121 12.45 -21.41 0.98
CA PRO A 121 12.53 -19.96 0.71
C PRO A 121 13.92 -19.42 0.32
N SER A 122 14.99 -20.15 0.63
CA SER A 122 16.37 -19.81 0.20
C SER A 122 16.73 -20.27 -1.22
N GLU A 123 15.89 -21.09 -1.84
CA GLU A 123 16.07 -21.57 -3.22
C GLU A 123 15.00 -21.00 -4.15
N VAL A 124 13.76 -21.00 -3.68
CA VAL A 124 12.59 -20.41 -4.33
C VAL A 124 12.03 -19.41 -3.34
N GLY A 125 12.28 -18.13 -3.54
CA GLY A 125 11.78 -17.10 -2.63
C GLY A 125 10.67 -16.27 -3.27
N TYR A 126 10.33 -15.14 -2.66
CA TYR A 126 9.20 -14.33 -3.11
C TYR A 126 9.39 -13.78 -4.53
N LYS A 127 10.64 -13.51 -4.96
CA LYS A 127 10.93 -13.07 -6.33
C LYS A 127 10.46 -14.10 -7.39
N GLU A 128 10.56 -15.40 -7.10
CA GLU A 128 10.01 -16.44 -7.98
C GLU A 128 8.47 -16.44 -7.96
N VAL A 129 7.86 -16.21 -6.80
CA VAL A 129 6.40 -16.04 -6.70
C VAL A 129 5.93 -14.86 -7.56
N LEU A 130 6.63 -13.72 -7.54
CA LEU A 130 6.34 -12.57 -8.39
C LEU A 130 6.46 -12.90 -9.89
N ARG A 131 7.46 -13.70 -10.27
CA ARG A 131 7.70 -14.12 -11.65
C ARG A 131 6.57 -15.02 -12.16
N ASP A 132 6.13 -15.97 -11.34
CA ASP A 132 5.26 -17.07 -11.75
C ASP A 132 3.77 -16.78 -11.53
N TRP A 133 3.44 -15.89 -10.59
CA TRP A 133 2.06 -15.53 -10.32
C TRP A 133 1.39 -14.94 -11.55
N ASN A 134 0.29 -15.56 -11.98
CA ASN A 134 -0.48 -15.12 -13.13
C ASN A 134 -1.99 -15.41 -12.90
N PRO A 135 -2.80 -14.38 -12.61
CA PRO A 135 -4.19 -14.54 -12.29
C PRO A 135 -5.05 -14.66 -13.56
N LYS A 136 -5.11 -15.88 -14.11
CA LYS A 136 -5.73 -16.17 -15.42
C LYS A 136 -7.24 -15.95 -15.48
N LYS A 137 -7.94 -15.99 -14.35
CA LYS A 137 -9.39 -15.74 -14.26
C LYS A 137 -9.71 -14.30 -13.84
N PHE A 138 -8.70 -13.48 -13.57
CA PHE A 138 -8.89 -12.10 -13.16
C PHE A 138 -9.56 -11.27 -14.26
N ASN A 139 -10.80 -10.86 -13.99
CA ASN A 139 -11.60 -10.02 -14.85
C ASN A 139 -12.22 -8.88 -14.02
N PRO A 140 -11.57 -7.70 -13.96
CA PRO A 140 -12.04 -6.60 -13.15
C PRO A 140 -13.41 -6.08 -13.62
N GLN A 141 -13.74 -6.15 -14.91
CA GLN A 141 -15.08 -5.74 -15.36
C GLN A 141 -16.18 -6.61 -14.76
N ALA A 142 -16.02 -7.93 -14.81
CA ALA A 142 -17.00 -8.85 -14.23
C ALA A 142 -17.13 -8.67 -12.71
N LEU A 143 -16.01 -8.44 -12.02
CA LEU A 143 -16.00 -8.17 -10.59
C LEU A 143 -16.71 -6.85 -10.26
N VAL A 144 -16.39 -5.76 -10.97
CA VAL A 144 -17.07 -4.46 -10.77
C VAL A 144 -18.57 -4.55 -11.07
N ASP A 145 -18.99 -5.31 -12.08
CA ASP A 145 -20.41 -5.52 -12.38
C ASP A 145 -21.12 -6.20 -11.20
N ILE A 146 -20.51 -7.22 -10.59
CA ILE A 146 -21.01 -7.88 -9.37
C ILE A 146 -21.06 -6.90 -8.19
N TYR A 147 -19.99 -6.15 -7.96
CA TYR A 147 -19.93 -5.20 -6.84
C TYR A 147 -20.94 -4.07 -6.98
N LYS A 148 -21.19 -3.60 -8.21
CA LYS A 148 -22.23 -2.62 -8.51
C LYS A 148 -23.62 -3.16 -8.19
N ASP A 149 -23.89 -4.39 -8.59
CA ASP A 149 -25.16 -5.08 -8.31
C ASP A 149 -25.39 -5.26 -6.81
N ALA A 150 -24.33 -5.58 -6.06
CA ALA A 150 -24.33 -5.60 -4.59
C ALA A 150 -24.52 -4.21 -3.95
N GLY A 151 -24.49 -3.12 -4.73
CA GLY A 151 -24.77 -1.77 -4.28
C GLY A 151 -23.54 -0.90 -4.02
N ALA A 152 -22.32 -1.38 -4.30
CA ALA A 152 -21.10 -0.60 -4.08
C ALA A 152 -21.11 0.70 -4.91
N ARG A 153 -20.54 1.76 -4.32
CA ARG A 153 -20.45 3.10 -4.92
C ARG A 153 -19.03 3.63 -5.05
N PHE A 154 -18.08 3.00 -4.35
CA PHE A 154 -16.66 3.21 -4.53
C PHE A 154 -15.87 1.91 -4.43
N LEU A 155 -14.69 1.88 -5.05
CA LEU A 155 -13.69 0.83 -4.89
C LEU A 155 -12.45 1.39 -4.20
N ILE A 156 -11.89 0.61 -3.29
CA ILE A 156 -10.59 0.84 -2.66
C ILE A 156 -9.63 -0.21 -3.25
N ILE A 157 -8.79 0.18 -4.21
CA ILE A 157 -7.91 -0.75 -4.92
C ILE A 157 -6.48 -0.60 -4.43
N GLN A 158 -5.89 -1.69 -3.94
CA GLN A 158 -4.50 -1.71 -3.51
C GLN A 158 -3.56 -1.57 -4.71
N GLY A 159 -2.89 -0.42 -4.81
CA GLY A 159 -1.83 -0.16 -5.79
C GLY A 159 -0.57 -0.97 -5.49
N VAL A 160 -0.18 -0.96 -4.21
CA VAL A 160 1.01 -1.64 -3.68
C VAL A 160 0.78 -1.98 -2.21
N HIS A 161 1.14 -3.19 -1.80
CA HIS A 161 1.11 -3.61 -0.40
C HIS A 161 2.47 -3.42 0.27
N HIS A 162 2.67 -3.94 1.48
CA HIS A 162 3.98 -3.94 2.13
C HIS A 162 5.04 -4.75 1.38
N ASP A 163 4.64 -5.64 0.46
CA ASP A 163 5.51 -6.52 -0.32
C ASP A 163 6.26 -5.81 -1.47
N GLN A 164 6.11 -4.49 -1.61
CA GLN A 164 6.86 -3.65 -2.54
C GLN A 164 6.57 -3.89 -4.03
N PHE A 165 5.60 -4.72 -4.39
CA PHE A 165 5.29 -5.02 -5.78
C PHE A 165 4.19 -4.10 -6.34
N ASP A 166 4.54 -3.28 -7.33
CA ASP A 166 3.59 -2.34 -7.93
C ASP A 166 2.63 -3.06 -8.90
N MET A 167 1.33 -2.91 -8.67
CA MET A 167 0.27 -3.52 -9.50
C MET A 167 -0.02 -2.76 -10.80
N TRP A 168 0.88 -1.84 -11.18
CA TRP A 168 0.77 -1.00 -12.37
C TRP A 168 2.10 -0.88 -13.12
N ASN A 169 2.10 -0.22 -14.28
CA ASN A 169 3.32 0.05 -15.05
C ASN A 169 4.19 1.13 -14.37
N SER A 170 4.76 0.86 -13.20
CA SER A 170 5.45 1.87 -12.39
C SER A 170 6.69 2.44 -13.05
N LYS A 171 6.81 3.78 -13.05
CA LYS A 171 8.01 4.47 -13.55
C LYS A 171 9.21 4.27 -12.62
N TYR A 172 8.95 4.11 -11.32
CA TYR A 172 9.97 4.16 -10.26
C TYR A 172 10.25 2.79 -9.63
N GLN A 173 9.37 1.79 -9.83
CA GLN A 173 9.55 0.45 -9.30
C GLN A 173 9.73 -0.57 -10.43
N PRO A 174 10.94 -1.13 -10.64
CA PRO A 174 11.16 -2.19 -11.62
C PRO A 174 10.43 -3.50 -11.31
N TRP A 175 10.10 -3.78 -10.04
CA TRP A 175 9.35 -4.96 -9.61
C TRP A 175 7.84 -4.69 -9.69
N ASN A 176 7.26 -4.88 -10.87
CA ASN A 176 5.86 -4.56 -11.11
C ASN A 176 5.15 -5.56 -12.03
N SER A 177 3.81 -5.53 -11.99
CA SER A 177 2.92 -6.46 -12.69
C SER A 177 2.94 -6.37 -14.22
N THR A 178 3.45 -5.29 -14.82
CA THR A 178 3.64 -5.23 -16.28
C THR A 178 4.96 -5.87 -16.70
N ARG A 179 5.96 -5.86 -15.82
CA ARG A 179 7.27 -6.45 -16.05
C ARG A 179 7.40 -7.88 -15.60
N LEU A 180 6.63 -8.34 -14.62
CA LEU A 180 6.69 -9.69 -14.04
C LEU A 180 5.29 -10.30 -13.94
N GLY A 181 5.22 -11.63 -13.78
CA GLY A 181 3.96 -12.35 -13.59
C GLY A 181 2.95 -12.11 -14.71
N PRO A 182 1.81 -11.45 -14.44
CA PRO A 182 0.72 -11.27 -15.40
C PRO A 182 1.07 -10.51 -16.67
N LYS A 183 2.10 -9.65 -16.66
CA LYS A 183 2.40 -8.71 -17.75
C LYS A 183 1.20 -7.80 -18.10
N ARG A 184 0.46 -7.37 -17.07
CA ARG A 184 -0.77 -6.58 -17.19
C ARG A 184 -0.72 -5.38 -16.25
N ASP A 185 -1.33 -4.28 -16.67
CA ASP A 185 -1.55 -3.11 -15.82
C ASP A 185 -2.85 -3.30 -15.04
N LEU A 186 -2.80 -4.00 -13.90
CA LEU A 186 -4.02 -4.38 -13.17
C LEU A 186 -4.75 -3.16 -12.60
N ILE A 187 -4.01 -2.13 -12.19
CA ILE A 187 -4.62 -0.87 -11.73
C ILE A 187 -5.35 -0.17 -12.86
N GLY A 188 -4.74 -0.09 -14.06
CA GLY A 188 -5.41 0.48 -15.22
C GLY A 188 -6.64 -0.31 -15.67
N GLU A 189 -6.69 -1.63 -15.45
CA GLU A 189 -7.88 -2.43 -15.73
C GLU A 189 -9.00 -2.20 -14.70
N TRP A 190 -8.68 -2.06 -13.41
CA TRP A 190 -9.64 -1.69 -12.38
C TRP A 190 -10.22 -0.30 -12.59
N GLU A 191 -9.37 0.68 -12.89
CA GLU A 191 -9.77 2.06 -13.15
C GLU A 191 -10.81 2.12 -14.28
N LYS A 192 -10.50 1.51 -15.43
CA LYS A 192 -11.41 1.47 -16.59
C LYS A 192 -12.75 0.82 -16.25
N ALA A 193 -12.73 -0.31 -15.53
CA ALA A 193 -13.94 -1.00 -15.11
C ALA A 193 -14.80 -0.12 -14.18
N ALA A 194 -14.19 0.51 -13.18
CA ALA A 194 -14.87 1.41 -12.25
C ALA A 194 -15.50 2.61 -12.96
N ARG A 195 -14.75 3.29 -13.84
CA ARG A 195 -15.24 4.42 -14.63
C ARG A 195 -16.41 4.03 -15.53
N LYS A 196 -16.30 2.90 -16.26
CA LYS A 196 -17.37 2.40 -17.12
C LYS A 196 -18.65 2.10 -16.32
N ALA A 197 -18.49 1.59 -15.10
CA ALA A 197 -19.61 1.28 -14.21
C ALA A 197 -20.20 2.50 -13.49
N GLY A 198 -19.54 3.67 -13.54
CA GLY A 198 -19.93 4.87 -12.78
C GLY A 198 -19.65 4.75 -11.28
N ILE A 199 -18.67 3.93 -10.90
CA ILE A 199 -18.23 3.73 -9.51
C ILE A 199 -16.98 4.58 -9.25
N ARG A 200 -16.91 5.19 -8.05
CA ARG A 200 -15.74 5.98 -7.62
C ARG A 200 -14.54 5.07 -7.42
N PHE A 201 -13.36 5.54 -7.80
CA PHE A 201 -12.15 4.72 -7.82
C PHE A 201 -11.07 5.32 -6.93
N GLY A 202 -10.67 4.60 -5.88
CA GLY A 202 -9.58 4.99 -5.00
C GLY A 202 -8.39 4.04 -5.06
N LEU A 203 -7.22 4.57 -4.72
CA LEU A 203 -5.96 3.84 -4.71
C LEU A 203 -5.31 3.84 -3.33
N THR A 204 -4.84 2.68 -2.90
CA THR A 204 -4.11 2.51 -1.63
C THR A 204 -2.64 2.17 -1.85
N PHE A 205 -1.83 2.63 -0.90
CA PHE A 205 -0.38 2.48 -0.89
C PHE A 205 0.07 2.13 0.52
N HIS A 206 0.66 0.96 0.71
CA HIS A 206 1.03 0.45 2.04
C HIS A 206 2.56 0.26 2.18
N HIS A 207 3.34 0.83 1.26
CA HIS A 207 4.76 0.53 1.08
C HIS A 207 5.69 1.38 1.95
N GLU A 208 5.19 2.17 2.90
CA GLU A 208 5.99 2.82 3.95
C GLU A 208 6.51 1.82 4.98
N TYR A 209 5.82 0.69 5.17
CA TYR A 209 6.19 -0.36 6.13
C TYR A 209 7.44 -1.13 5.67
N SER A 210 7.69 -1.17 4.36
CA SER A 210 8.41 -2.28 3.78
C SER A 210 9.86 -2.39 4.22
N TRP A 211 10.52 -1.29 4.57
CA TRP A 211 11.92 -1.35 5.00
C TRP A 211 12.12 -2.13 6.30
N TRP A 212 11.12 -2.23 7.18
CA TRP A 212 11.21 -3.01 8.42
C TRP A 212 10.43 -4.32 8.27
N TRP A 213 9.37 -4.31 7.46
CA TRP A 213 8.54 -5.48 7.19
C TRP A 213 9.30 -6.58 6.45
N TRP A 214 10.20 -6.21 5.53
CA TRP A 214 11.02 -7.16 4.76
C TRP A 214 12.24 -7.71 5.51
N GLN A 215 12.50 -7.28 6.74
CA GLN A 215 13.69 -7.72 7.49
C GLN A 215 13.72 -9.22 7.81
N THR A 216 12.61 -9.95 7.60
CA THR A 216 12.58 -11.42 7.59
C THR A 216 13.30 -12.01 6.37
N ALA A 217 13.29 -11.34 5.21
CA ALA A 217 13.99 -11.82 4.02
C ALA A 217 15.53 -11.70 4.12
N PHE A 218 16.05 -11.02 5.14
CA PHE A 218 17.49 -10.94 5.42
C PHE A 218 17.99 -12.04 6.36
N GLN A 219 17.09 -12.87 6.90
CA GLN A 219 17.46 -13.95 7.80
C GLN A 219 17.75 -15.27 7.05
N SER A 220 17.83 -16.35 7.82
CA SER A 220 17.92 -17.73 7.33
C SER A 220 17.24 -18.64 8.34
N ASP A 221 16.98 -19.89 7.96
CA ASP A 221 16.48 -20.87 8.91
C ASP A 221 17.45 -21.15 10.05
N THR A 222 16.87 -21.44 11.22
CA THR A 222 17.63 -21.70 12.44
C THR A 222 17.86 -23.19 12.68
N LYS A 223 17.08 -24.04 12.01
CA LYS A 223 17.09 -25.50 12.10
C LYS A 223 16.97 -26.12 10.70
N GLY A 224 16.97 -27.45 10.63
CA GLY A 224 16.85 -28.19 9.38
C GLY A 224 18.09 -28.15 8.48
N ASP A 225 17.97 -28.78 7.31
CA ASP A 225 19.09 -28.97 6.36
C ASP A 225 19.52 -27.68 5.65
N LYS A 226 18.69 -26.64 5.69
CA LYS A 226 18.95 -25.31 5.13
C LYS A 226 19.31 -24.26 6.18
N LYS A 227 19.61 -24.70 7.40
CA LYS A 227 20.07 -23.84 8.49
C LYS A 227 21.23 -22.94 8.03
N GLY A 228 21.09 -21.63 8.26
CA GLY A 228 22.13 -20.66 7.94
C GLY A 228 22.29 -20.31 6.46
N VAL A 229 21.48 -20.87 5.56
CA VAL A 229 21.47 -20.49 4.14
C VAL A 229 20.67 -19.18 3.99
N PRO A 230 21.27 -18.07 3.55
CA PRO A 230 20.58 -16.77 3.48
C PRO A 230 19.37 -16.75 2.54
N TYR A 231 18.35 -15.97 2.91
CA TYR A 231 17.20 -15.67 2.07
C TYR A 231 17.44 -14.53 1.07
N ASP A 232 16.45 -14.29 0.22
CA ASP A 232 16.52 -13.39 -0.95
C ASP A 232 16.92 -11.95 -0.64
N GLY A 233 16.66 -11.45 0.57
CA GLY A 233 17.10 -10.10 0.97
C GLY A 233 18.61 -9.95 0.93
N ASN A 234 19.37 -11.04 1.02
CA ASN A 234 20.83 -11.05 0.93
C ASN A 234 21.37 -11.11 -0.51
N LEU A 235 20.50 -11.22 -1.52
CA LEU A 235 20.92 -11.22 -2.93
C LEU A 235 21.30 -9.82 -3.41
N THR A 236 22.32 -9.75 -4.24
CA THR A 236 22.77 -8.51 -4.89
C THR A 236 22.40 -8.49 -6.37
N LEU A 237 22.44 -7.31 -7.00
CA LEU A 237 22.29 -7.20 -8.46
C LEU A 237 23.24 -8.13 -9.24
N ALA A 238 24.46 -8.36 -8.72
CA ALA A 238 25.45 -9.22 -9.38
C ALA A 238 25.04 -10.69 -9.40
N ASP A 239 24.33 -11.16 -8.37
CA ASP A 239 23.86 -12.55 -8.26
C ASP A 239 22.80 -12.90 -9.32
N GLY A 240 22.24 -11.88 -9.99
CA GLY A 240 21.25 -12.02 -11.05
C GLY A 240 21.84 -12.24 -12.44
N LYS A 241 23.15 -12.06 -12.61
CA LYS A 241 23.81 -12.22 -13.91
C LYS A 241 23.60 -13.63 -14.48
N GLY A 242 23.07 -13.73 -15.70
CA GLY A 242 22.74 -14.99 -16.36
C GLY A 242 21.47 -15.67 -15.82
N LYS A 243 20.75 -15.04 -14.89
CA LYS A 243 19.47 -15.53 -14.37
C LYS A 243 18.31 -14.74 -14.97
N TRP A 244 17.10 -15.26 -14.81
CA TRP A 244 15.87 -14.63 -15.35
C TRP A 244 15.64 -13.20 -14.84
N TRP A 245 16.21 -12.86 -13.68
CA TRP A 245 16.10 -11.56 -13.03
C TRP A 245 17.33 -10.67 -13.26
N GLU A 246 18.17 -10.95 -14.26
CA GLU A 246 19.29 -10.07 -14.62
C GLU A 246 18.80 -8.63 -14.85
N GLY A 247 19.44 -7.67 -14.17
CA GLY A 247 19.05 -6.26 -14.21
C GLY A 247 17.89 -5.86 -13.28
N LEU A 248 17.33 -6.79 -12.49
CA LEU A 248 16.38 -6.50 -11.42
C LEU A 248 17.09 -6.55 -10.07
N ASP A 249 17.49 -5.40 -9.53
CA ASP A 249 18.14 -5.33 -8.23
C ASP A 249 17.15 -5.70 -7.10
N PRO A 250 17.41 -6.77 -6.31
CA PRO A 250 16.55 -7.18 -5.19
C PRO A 250 16.36 -6.10 -4.13
N LYS A 251 17.25 -5.09 -4.04
CA LYS A 251 17.08 -3.97 -3.10
C LYS A 251 15.83 -3.14 -3.36
N TYR A 252 15.36 -3.05 -4.61
CA TYR A 252 14.08 -2.41 -4.91
C TYR A 252 12.87 -3.23 -4.44
N LEU A 253 13.05 -4.51 -4.12
CA LEU A 253 11.99 -5.36 -3.59
C LEU A 253 12.08 -5.48 -2.06
N TYR A 254 13.24 -5.89 -1.55
CA TYR A 254 13.43 -6.21 -0.13
C TYR A 254 13.98 -5.05 0.71
N GLY A 255 14.44 -3.96 0.09
CA GLY A 255 15.16 -2.88 0.77
C GLY A 255 16.60 -3.26 1.10
N ILE A 256 17.13 -2.72 2.20
CA ILE A 256 18.47 -3.02 2.74
C ILE A 256 18.37 -3.67 4.12
N ASN A 257 19.46 -4.27 4.60
CA ASN A 257 19.50 -4.88 5.93
C ASN A 257 19.59 -3.79 7.00
N LEU A 258 18.53 -3.62 7.79
CA LEU A 258 18.43 -2.64 8.88
C LEU A 258 18.43 -3.31 10.26
N ARG A 259 18.75 -4.61 10.33
CA ARG A 259 18.72 -5.41 11.57
C ARG A 259 19.76 -4.98 12.59
N GLU A 260 20.73 -4.15 12.22
CA GLU A 260 21.69 -3.54 13.13
C GLU A 260 21.02 -2.61 14.16
N TYR A 261 19.89 -2.01 13.80
CA TYR A 261 19.14 -1.15 14.71
C TYR A 261 18.39 -1.97 15.76
N GLU A 262 18.46 -1.51 17.00
CA GLU A 262 17.70 -2.07 18.12
C GLU A 262 16.22 -2.30 17.77
N THR A 263 15.71 -3.47 18.14
CA THR A 263 14.32 -3.93 17.96
C THR A 263 13.89 -4.22 16.53
N VAL A 264 14.64 -3.81 15.49
CA VAL A 264 14.23 -4.06 14.10
C VAL A 264 14.15 -5.57 13.81
N ALA A 265 15.16 -6.34 14.20
CA ALA A 265 15.21 -7.80 14.00
C ALA A 265 14.05 -8.53 14.70
N GLU A 266 13.70 -8.11 15.91
CA GLU A 266 12.59 -8.67 16.70
C GLU A 266 11.23 -8.26 16.12
N ALA A 267 11.03 -6.97 15.86
CA ALA A 267 9.81 -6.41 15.30
C ALA A 267 9.48 -7.05 13.95
N ALA A 268 10.50 -7.31 13.13
CA ALA A 268 10.38 -8.01 11.85
C ALA A 268 9.81 -9.43 11.98
N ASN A 269 9.88 -10.07 13.15
CA ASN A 269 9.28 -11.38 13.40
C ASN A 269 7.99 -11.31 14.27
N SER A 270 7.58 -10.11 14.68
CA SER A 270 6.38 -9.91 15.50
C SER A 270 5.09 -10.07 14.69
N ARG A 271 3.95 -10.32 15.35
CA ARG A 271 2.67 -10.42 14.62
C ARG A 271 2.26 -9.11 13.93
N TRP A 272 2.50 -7.97 14.57
CA TRP A 272 1.98 -6.65 14.11
C TRP A 272 2.82 -5.44 14.54
N SER A 273 3.80 -5.60 15.44
CA SER A 273 4.48 -4.47 16.07
C SER A 273 5.58 -3.90 15.16
N PRO A 274 5.56 -2.59 14.84
CA PRO A 274 6.70 -1.95 14.21
C PRO A 274 7.90 -1.87 15.18
N PRO A 275 9.11 -1.55 14.66
CA PRO A 275 10.27 -1.26 15.51
C PRO A 275 10.00 -0.06 16.43
N GLN A 276 10.80 0.05 17.49
CA GLN A 276 10.73 1.20 18.40
C GLN A 276 10.90 2.52 17.64
N ALA A 277 10.15 3.55 18.04
CA ALA A 277 10.20 4.86 17.39
C ALA A 277 11.64 5.43 17.39
N GLY A 278 12.06 6.01 16.27
CA GLY A 278 13.46 6.36 16.07
C GLY A 278 13.83 6.81 14.66
N ILE A 279 15.11 7.17 14.52
CA ILE A 279 15.76 7.52 13.24
C ILE A 279 16.88 6.52 12.92
N PHE A 280 16.98 6.10 11.66
CA PHE A 280 18.10 5.30 11.16
C PHE A 280 19.31 6.21 10.88
N SER A 281 19.96 6.68 11.94
CA SER A 281 21.00 7.74 11.88
C SER A 281 22.19 7.42 10.96
N ASP A 282 22.53 6.14 10.79
CA ASP A 282 23.64 5.71 9.93
C ASP A 282 23.19 5.46 8.49
N HIS A 283 21.90 5.60 8.20
CA HIS A 283 21.27 5.35 6.90
C HIS A 283 20.42 6.53 6.39
N LEU A 284 20.75 7.76 6.79
CA LEU A 284 19.95 8.95 6.45
C LEU A 284 19.81 9.17 4.93
N GLU A 285 20.86 8.94 4.15
CA GLU A 285 20.80 9.06 2.69
C GLU A 285 19.81 8.06 2.08
N TYR A 286 19.86 6.80 2.52
CA TYR A 286 18.91 5.78 2.08
C TYR A 286 17.50 6.10 2.53
N ALA A 287 17.31 6.55 3.77
CA ALA A 287 16.01 6.89 4.33
C ALA A 287 15.35 8.06 3.57
N GLU A 288 16.12 9.10 3.23
CA GLU A 288 15.67 10.20 2.38
C GLU A 288 15.33 9.72 0.96
N TRP A 289 16.22 8.94 0.35
CA TRP A 289 16.00 8.34 -0.98
C TRP A 289 14.72 7.51 -1.01
N TYR A 290 14.49 6.68 0.00
CA TYR A 290 13.32 5.81 0.11
C TYR A 290 12.04 6.63 0.29
N ALA A 291 12.06 7.69 1.11
CA ALA A 291 10.91 8.59 1.27
C ALA A 291 10.55 9.29 -0.05
N LYS A 292 11.57 9.70 -0.84
CA LYS A 292 11.34 10.25 -2.19
C LYS A 292 10.78 9.20 -3.14
N TRP A 293 11.36 8.01 -3.15
CA TRP A 293 10.90 6.87 -3.95
C TRP A 293 9.46 6.48 -3.65
N TRP A 294 9.11 6.45 -2.36
CA TRP A 294 7.77 6.19 -1.88
C TRP A 294 6.77 7.21 -2.43
N ALA A 295 7.08 8.51 -2.32
CA ALA A 295 6.21 9.59 -2.78
C ALA A 295 6.04 9.59 -4.30
N LEU A 296 7.14 9.40 -5.04
CA LEU A 296 7.15 9.39 -6.50
C LEU A 296 6.30 8.26 -7.09
N ARG A 297 6.22 7.10 -6.44
CA ARG A 297 5.34 5.99 -6.87
C ARG A 297 3.88 6.33 -6.72
N MET A 298 3.49 6.98 -5.63
CA MET A 298 2.12 7.46 -5.44
C MET A 298 1.76 8.53 -6.48
N MET A 299 2.64 9.51 -6.69
CA MET A 299 2.45 10.57 -7.68
C MET A 299 2.35 10.00 -9.10
N ASP A 300 3.18 9.01 -9.46
CA ASP A 300 3.11 8.30 -10.75
C ASP A 300 1.76 7.58 -10.96
N ALA A 301 1.24 6.91 -9.93
CA ALA A 301 -0.07 6.27 -10.00
C ALA A 301 -1.22 7.28 -10.10
N VAL A 302 -1.18 8.38 -9.33
CA VAL A 302 -2.14 9.49 -9.42
C VAL A 302 -2.12 10.13 -10.81
N ASP A 303 -0.93 10.29 -11.39
CA ASP A 303 -0.76 10.85 -12.74
C ASP A 303 -1.46 9.98 -13.78
N LYS A 304 -1.31 8.66 -13.69
CA LYS A 304 -1.86 7.69 -14.65
C LYS A 304 -3.36 7.46 -14.52
N TYR A 305 -3.87 7.39 -13.29
CA TYR A 305 -5.20 6.83 -13.04
C TYR A 305 -6.22 7.84 -12.49
N ASN A 306 -5.79 9.06 -12.14
CA ASN A 306 -6.66 10.15 -11.68
C ASN A 306 -7.73 9.67 -10.66
N PRO A 307 -7.32 9.07 -9.53
CA PRO A 307 -8.26 8.48 -8.58
C PRO A 307 -9.14 9.55 -7.90
N ASP A 308 -10.32 9.14 -7.42
CA ASP A 308 -11.22 9.97 -6.62
C ASP A 308 -10.74 10.11 -5.17
N PHE A 309 -9.89 9.20 -4.70
CA PHE A 309 -9.20 9.32 -3.43
C PHE A 309 -7.91 8.49 -3.39
N ILE A 310 -6.99 8.90 -2.52
CA ILE A 310 -5.78 8.14 -2.21
C ILE A 310 -5.76 7.75 -0.74
N TYR A 311 -5.06 6.66 -0.44
CA TYR A 311 -5.02 6.07 0.89
C TYR A 311 -3.60 5.63 1.23
N THR A 312 -3.12 5.97 2.42
CA THR A 312 -1.95 5.31 3.01
C THR A 312 -2.37 4.48 4.21
N ASP A 313 -1.82 3.27 4.29
CA ASP A 313 -1.87 2.49 5.52
C ASP A 313 -1.01 3.19 6.60
N GLY A 314 -0.94 2.62 7.79
CA GLY A 314 -0.13 3.19 8.85
C GLY A 314 -0.64 2.93 10.25
N THR A 315 0.23 3.17 11.23
CA THR A 315 -0.13 3.20 12.66
C THR A 315 0.21 4.52 13.34
N ASP A 316 0.40 5.59 12.58
CA ASP A 316 0.80 6.90 13.10
C ASP A 316 0.16 8.06 12.32
N GLN A 317 0.42 9.30 12.73
CA GLN A 317 -0.17 10.51 12.15
C GLN A 317 0.24 10.77 10.70
N GLN A 318 1.34 10.18 10.23
CA GLN A 318 1.80 10.22 8.84
C GLN A 318 2.87 9.15 8.57
N PRO A 319 3.02 8.70 7.32
CA PRO A 319 4.25 8.03 6.87
C PRO A 319 5.48 8.89 7.17
N PHE A 320 6.57 8.24 7.58
CA PHE A 320 7.84 8.90 7.93
C PHE A 320 7.66 9.99 9.02
N SER A 321 6.99 9.62 10.12
CA SER A 321 6.89 10.43 11.35
C SER A 321 8.06 10.19 12.31
N GLY A 322 8.87 9.16 12.07
CA GLY A 322 9.84 8.62 13.02
C GLY A 322 9.22 7.67 14.05
N SER A 323 7.94 7.31 13.92
CA SER A 323 7.22 6.50 14.89
C SER A 323 6.22 5.55 14.21
N GLY A 324 5.78 4.53 14.94
CA GLY A 324 4.90 3.49 14.42
C GLY A 324 5.49 2.83 13.17
N THR A 325 4.67 2.66 12.15
CA THR A 325 5.12 2.06 10.89
C THR A 325 5.93 3.02 10.01
N GLY A 326 5.93 4.31 10.36
CA GLY A 326 6.79 5.35 9.81
C GLY A 326 8.10 5.56 10.58
N THR A 327 8.48 4.65 11.48
CA THR A 327 9.79 4.63 12.16
C THR A 327 10.94 4.55 11.16
N GLY A 328 12.02 5.27 11.45
CA GLY A 328 13.27 5.23 10.69
C GLY A 328 13.65 6.58 10.09
N TYR A 329 12.67 7.47 9.86
CA TYR A 329 12.91 8.77 9.27
C TYR A 329 11.78 9.76 9.58
N LYS A 330 12.06 11.06 9.53
CA LYS A 330 11.07 12.12 9.74
C LYS A 330 11.12 13.17 8.63
N CYS A 331 10.10 13.22 7.77
CA CYS A 331 10.06 14.15 6.63
C CYS A 331 8.64 14.53 6.17
N ASP A 332 8.55 15.44 5.20
CA ASP A 332 7.30 15.97 4.65
C ASP A 332 6.73 15.22 3.42
N ALA A 333 7.13 13.96 3.20
CA ALA A 333 6.76 13.17 2.01
C ALA A 333 5.24 13.06 1.82
N MET A 334 4.49 12.76 2.89
CA MET A 334 3.03 12.63 2.83
C MET A 334 2.35 13.96 2.47
N GLN A 335 2.82 15.06 3.06
CA GLN A 335 2.30 16.40 2.81
C GLN A 335 2.51 16.79 1.34
N ARG A 336 3.65 16.42 0.75
CA ARG A 336 3.92 16.63 -0.68
C ARG A 336 2.98 15.83 -1.56
N VAL A 337 2.76 14.56 -1.27
CA VAL A 337 1.82 13.71 -2.03
C VAL A 337 0.40 14.28 -1.99
N ILE A 338 -0.10 14.68 -0.82
CA ILE A 338 -1.45 15.24 -0.69
C ILE A 338 -1.57 16.60 -1.38
N ALA A 339 -0.58 17.49 -1.18
CA ALA A 339 -0.57 18.80 -1.82
C ALA A 339 -0.55 18.68 -3.35
N ASP A 340 0.30 17.80 -3.91
CA ASP A 340 0.32 17.51 -5.34
C ASP A 340 -1.02 16.94 -5.82
N PHE A 341 -1.59 15.96 -5.11
CA PHE A 341 -2.87 15.36 -5.46
C PHE A 341 -4.00 16.39 -5.54
N TYR A 342 -4.10 17.30 -4.57
CA TYR A 342 -5.12 18.35 -4.54
C TYR A 342 -4.87 19.44 -5.58
N ASN A 343 -3.64 19.95 -5.72
CA ASN A 343 -3.30 20.93 -6.77
C ASN A 343 -3.57 20.36 -8.17
N LYS A 344 -3.17 19.11 -8.41
CA LYS A 344 -3.38 18.43 -9.69
C LYS A 344 -4.84 18.14 -9.97
N THR A 345 -5.63 17.81 -8.94
CA THR A 345 -7.08 17.67 -9.10
C THR A 345 -7.72 19.03 -9.44
N LEU A 346 -7.31 20.10 -8.78
CA LEU A 346 -7.78 21.45 -9.07
C LEU A 346 -7.43 21.87 -10.51
N ASP A 347 -6.20 21.63 -10.95
CA ASP A 347 -5.75 21.89 -12.33
C ASP A 347 -6.59 21.09 -13.36
N ARG A 348 -6.81 19.80 -13.11
CA ARG A 348 -7.55 18.90 -14.02
C ARG A 348 -9.06 19.14 -14.05
N ARG A 349 -9.67 19.45 -12.89
CA ARG A 349 -11.14 19.40 -12.70
C ARG A 349 -11.75 20.78 -12.40
N GLY A 350 -10.94 21.80 -12.16
CA GLY A 350 -11.39 23.13 -11.73
C GLY A 350 -11.93 23.20 -10.30
N LYS A 351 -11.97 22.07 -9.58
CA LYS A 351 -12.39 21.96 -8.17
C LYS A 351 -11.72 20.76 -7.50
N VAL A 352 -11.56 20.82 -6.18
CA VAL A 352 -11.12 19.67 -5.38
C VAL A 352 -12.36 18.92 -4.90
N ASP A 353 -12.72 17.85 -5.62
CA ASP A 353 -13.84 16.95 -5.31
C ASP A 353 -13.38 15.54 -4.94
N VAL A 354 -12.16 15.46 -4.38
CA VAL A 354 -11.46 14.25 -3.96
C VAL A 354 -11.08 14.34 -2.49
N PHE A 355 -10.61 13.23 -1.91
CA PHE A 355 -10.04 13.23 -0.56
C PHE A 355 -8.82 12.32 -0.46
N SER A 356 -7.99 12.53 0.56
CA SER A 356 -6.93 11.59 0.94
C SER A 356 -7.22 10.97 2.30
N ILE A 357 -6.70 9.77 2.53
CA ILE A 357 -6.70 9.11 3.83
C ILE A 357 -5.25 8.89 4.26
N VAL A 358 -4.98 9.21 5.52
CA VAL A 358 -3.80 8.75 6.26
C VAL A 358 -4.34 7.95 7.44
N LYS A 359 -4.13 6.62 7.43
CA LYS A 359 -4.73 5.73 8.43
C LYS A 359 -4.35 6.15 9.85
N PHE A 360 -5.34 6.17 10.74
CA PHE A 360 -5.23 6.58 12.15
C PHE A 360 -4.69 8.00 12.42
N ARG A 361 -4.59 8.86 11.40
CA ARG A 361 -4.36 10.29 11.62
C ARG A 361 -5.49 10.88 12.47
N LYS A 362 -5.17 11.74 13.42
CA LYS A 362 -6.17 12.47 14.20
C LYS A 362 -7.02 13.34 13.29
N GLN A 363 -8.25 13.59 13.74
CA GLN A 363 -9.23 14.44 13.07
C GLN A 363 -8.61 15.75 12.56
N THR A 364 -8.91 16.07 11.30
CA THR A 364 -8.44 17.29 10.63
C THR A 364 -9.29 17.63 9.43
N ASN A 365 -9.28 18.90 9.04
CA ASN A 365 -9.72 19.29 7.70
C ASN A 365 -8.60 18.96 6.70
N GLY A 366 -8.78 18.06 5.74
CA GLY A 366 -7.74 17.78 4.74
C GLY A 366 -7.47 16.29 4.51
N THR A 367 -7.93 15.43 5.43
CA THR A 367 -7.99 13.98 5.24
C THR A 367 -9.32 13.44 5.72
N VAL A 368 -9.69 12.26 5.22
CA VAL A 368 -10.78 11.44 5.76
C VAL A 368 -10.20 10.45 6.77
N ASN A 369 -10.96 10.14 7.82
CA ASN A 369 -10.55 9.22 8.86
C ASN A 369 -10.93 7.78 8.52
N THR A 370 -10.23 6.82 9.11
CA THR A 370 -10.56 5.40 8.98
C THR A 370 -10.71 4.73 10.33
N CYS A 371 -11.50 3.65 10.34
CA CYS A 371 -11.72 2.81 11.51
C CYS A 371 -11.69 1.34 11.09
N GLU A 372 -10.56 0.67 11.31
CA GLU A 372 -10.45 -0.79 11.17
C GLU A 372 -10.92 -1.49 12.44
N THR A 373 -10.58 -0.93 13.60
CA THR A 373 -11.07 -1.34 14.92
C THR A 373 -11.53 -0.11 15.70
N GLY A 374 -12.39 -0.30 16.71
CA GLY A 374 -12.84 0.80 17.56
C GLY A 374 -13.78 1.76 16.84
N ILE A 375 -14.83 1.21 16.20
CA ILE A 375 -15.93 1.98 15.60
C ILE A 375 -16.44 3.00 16.63
N PRO A 376 -16.72 4.25 16.23
CA PRO A 376 -17.26 5.26 17.14
C PRO A 376 -18.47 4.73 17.93
N GLU A 377 -18.53 4.98 19.23
CA GLU A 377 -19.67 4.54 20.06
C GLU A 377 -20.96 5.28 19.66
N ASN A 378 -20.84 6.57 19.37
CA ASN A 378 -21.92 7.48 19.01
C ASN A 378 -21.83 7.92 17.55
N ILE A 379 -22.88 8.59 17.05
CA ILE A 379 -22.89 9.19 15.71
C ILE A 379 -21.73 10.19 15.59
N LYS A 380 -20.89 10.02 14.57
CA LYS A 380 -19.71 10.86 14.33
C LYS A 380 -19.91 11.73 13.09
N THR A 381 -20.36 12.97 13.30
CA THR A 381 -20.65 13.93 12.21
C THR A 381 -19.58 15.01 12.01
N ASP A 382 -18.65 15.12 12.94
CA ASP A 382 -17.60 16.15 12.98
C ASP A 382 -16.41 15.86 12.05
N GLN A 383 -16.39 14.68 11.42
CA GLN A 383 -15.38 14.24 10.47
C GLN A 383 -15.91 13.07 9.66
N ALA A 384 -15.79 13.12 8.33
CA ALA A 384 -16.12 11.97 7.49
C ALA A 384 -15.15 10.82 7.75
N TRP A 385 -15.67 9.59 7.76
CA TRP A 385 -14.89 8.40 8.07
C TRP A 385 -15.35 7.17 7.29
N ILE A 386 -14.40 6.26 7.05
CA ILE A 386 -14.63 4.96 6.41
C ILE A 386 -14.25 3.85 7.40
N ALA A 387 -15.20 2.98 7.71
CA ALA A 387 -14.93 1.73 8.40
C ALA A 387 -14.40 0.68 7.43
N GLU A 388 -13.52 -0.19 7.90
CA GLU A 388 -12.82 -1.14 7.04
C GLU A 388 -12.91 -2.52 7.67
N THR A 389 -13.34 -3.51 6.90
CA THR A 389 -13.40 -4.89 7.40
C THR A 389 -13.20 -5.88 6.27
N PRO A 390 -12.36 -6.91 6.46
CA PRO A 390 -12.31 -8.03 5.54
C PRO A 390 -13.42 -9.02 5.80
N VAL A 391 -13.88 -9.67 4.73
CA VAL A 391 -14.61 -10.92 4.87
C VAL A 391 -13.62 -12.07 4.74
N GLY A 392 -13.41 -12.76 5.86
CA GLY A 392 -12.29 -13.67 6.04
C GLY A 392 -11.06 -12.92 6.53
N ASP A 393 -10.09 -12.69 5.65
CA ASP A 393 -8.84 -11.95 5.90
C ASP A 393 -8.63 -10.91 4.78
N TRP A 394 -7.58 -10.10 4.80
CA TRP A 394 -7.33 -9.11 3.75
C TRP A 394 -6.97 -9.78 2.42
N PHE A 395 -6.01 -10.70 2.44
CA PHE A 395 -5.68 -11.58 1.30
C PHE A 395 -6.35 -12.94 1.42
N TYR A 396 -6.43 -13.67 0.31
CA TYR A 396 -7.05 -14.99 0.30
C TYR A 396 -6.32 -15.99 1.20
N GLY A 397 -7.10 -16.64 2.07
CA GLY A 397 -6.73 -17.86 2.78
C GLY A 397 -7.92 -18.83 2.72
N PRO A 398 -7.68 -20.15 2.72
CA PRO A 398 -8.75 -21.14 2.66
C PRO A 398 -9.45 -21.29 4.02
N ASN A 399 -10.61 -21.95 4.00
CA ASN A 399 -11.36 -22.39 5.19
C ASN A 399 -11.99 -21.28 6.04
N PHE A 400 -12.27 -20.11 5.46
CA PHE A 400 -13.15 -19.13 6.10
C PHE A 400 -14.62 -19.52 5.98
N VAL A 401 -15.39 -19.21 7.01
CA VAL A 401 -16.85 -19.27 6.98
C VAL A 401 -17.37 -17.85 6.79
N TYR A 402 -18.10 -17.62 5.71
CA TYR A 402 -18.64 -16.30 5.37
C TYR A 402 -20.08 -16.14 5.90
N SER A 403 -20.45 -14.92 6.28
CA SER A 403 -21.79 -14.59 6.77
C SER A 403 -22.27 -13.27 6.20
N SER A 404 -23.25 -13.33 5.30
CA SER A 404 -23.90 -12.14 4.74
C SER A 404 -24.66 -11.35 5.82
N ASP A 405 -25.29 -12.03 6.78
CA ASP A 405 -25.98 -11.40 7.91
C ASP A 405 -25.00 -10.55 8.75
N ALA A 406 -23.79 -11.04 9.01
CA ALA A 406 -22.78 -10.29 9.73
C ALA A 406 -22.35 -9.02 8.96
N VAL A 407 -22.09 -9.15 7.65
CA VAL A 407 -21.70 -8.02 6.79
C VAL A 407 -22.83 -6.97 6.71
N ILE A 408 -24.08 -7.40 6.55
CA ILE A 408 -25.24 -6.49 6.49
C ILE A 408 -25.42 -5.75 7.81
N ARG A 409 -25.32 -6.44 8.96
CA ARG A 409 -25.41 -5.80 10.28
C ARG A 409 -24.29 -4.80 10.49
N TYR A 410 -23.06 -5.16 10.11
CA TYR A 410 -21.92 -4.25 10.17
C TYR A 410 -22.16 -3.00 9.33
N LEU A 411 -22.58 -3.16 8.07
CA LEU A 411 -22.94 -2.03 7.19
C LEU A 411 -23.98 -1.11 7.84
N LEU A 412 -25.07 -1.67 8.38
CA LEU A 412 -26.13 -0.89 9.05
C LEU A 412 -25.59 -0.11 10.24
N GLU A 413 -24.75 -0.74 11.06
CA GLU A 413 -24.13 -0.13 12.24
C GLU A 413 -23.23 1.06 11.87
N ILE A 414 -22.41 0.91 10.82
CA ILE A 414 -21.53 1.98 10.33
C ILE A 414 -22.34 3.15 9.78
N VAL A 415 -23.34 2.86 8.93
CA VAL A 415 -24.17 3.89 8.29
C VAL A 415 -25.01 4.64 9.33
N ALA A 416 -25.53 3.96 10.35
CA ALA A 416 -26.28 4.59 11.44
C ALA A 416 -25.44 5.60 12.25
N ARG A 417 -24.11 5.50 12.19
CA ARG A 417 -23.15 6.40 12.85
C ARG A 417 -22.54 7.44 11.92
N ASP A 418 -23.16 7.64 10.75
CA ASP A 418 -22.73 8.54 9.66
C ASP A 418 -21.41 8.14 8.98
N GLY A 419 -21.00 6.87 9.09
CA GLY A 419 -19.84 6.33 8.38
C GLY A 419 -20.16 5.83 6.97
N ALA A 420 -19.12 5.63 6.18
CA ALA A 420 -19.14 4.71 5.04
C ALA A 420 -18.35 3.44 5.39
N VAL A 421 -18.54 2.35 4.66
CA VAL A 421 -17.78 1.11 4.87
C VAL A 421 -17.12 0.62 3.58
N GLY A 422 -15.85 0.23 3.68
CA GLY A 422 -15.14 -0.54 2.69
C GLY A 422 -15.03 -1.99 3.14
N VAL A 423 -15.69 -2.90 2.43
CA VAL A 423 -15.61 -4.35 2.71
C VAL A 423 -14.55 -4.98 1.82
N SER A 424 -13.53 -5.60 2.41
CA SER A 424 -12.48 -6.29 1.63
C SER A 424 -12.96 -7.65 1.18
N ILE A 425 -12.85 -7.90 -0.13
CA ILE A 425 -13.21 -9.16 -0.79
C ILE A 425 -11.94 -9.81 -1.32
N PRO A 426 -11.40 -10.83 -0.64
CA PRO A 426 -10.17 -11.47 -1.06
C PRO A 426 -10.39 -12.33 -2.30
N LEU A 427 -9.57 -12.10 -3.33
CA LEU A 427 -9.59 -12.91 -4.55
C LEU A 427 -8.63 -14.09 -4.44
N ARG A 428 -9.04 -15.24 -4.97
CA ARG A 428 -8.20 -16.43 -5.12
C ARG A 428 -6.93 -16.12 -5.93
N PRO A 429 -5.86 -16.93 -5.85
CA PRO A 429 -4.63 -16.71 -6.62
C PRO A 429 -4.83 -16.49 -8.13
N ASP A 430 -5.82 -17.17 -8.73
CA ASP A 430 -6.13 -17.08 -10.15
C ASP A 430 -6.99 -15.84 -10.51
N GLY A 431 -7.42 -15.07 -9.51
CA GLY A 431 -8.23 -13.86 -9.64
C GLY A 431 -9.73 -14.06 -9.67
N SER A 432 -10.24 -15.27 -9.40
CA SER A 432 -11.68 -15.47 -9.20
C SER A 432 -12.10 -15.19 -7.74
N LEU A 433 -13.40 -15.05 -7.53
CA LEU A 433 -14.01 -15.13 -6.20
C LEU A 433 -13.90 -16.58 -5.69
N ASP A 434 -13.98 -16.76 -4.36
CA ASP A 434 -14.16 -18.10 -3.79
C ASP A 434 -15.57 -18.63 -4.08
N GLU A 435 -15.72 -19.93 -4.28
CA GLU A 435 -17.02 -20.53 -4.66
C GLU A 435 -18.06 -20.45 -3.52
N CYS A 436 -17.59 -20.22 -2.29
CA CYS A 436 -18.43 -20.01 -1.11
C CYS A 436 -19.00 -18.57 -1.01
N TRP A 437 -18.68 -17.69 -1.96
CA TRP A 437 -19.17 -16.30 -2.03
C TRP A 437 -20.52 -16.16 -2.72
#